data_AF-A0A9E2GAJ4-F1
#
_entry.id   AF-A0A9E2GAJ4-F1
#
_cell.length_a   1.000
_cell.length_b   1.000
_cell.length_c   1.000
_cell.angle_alpha   90.00
_cell.angle_beta   90.00
_cell.angle_gamma   90.00
#
_symmetry.space_group_name_H-M   'P 1'
#
loop_
_entity.id
_entity.type
_entity.pdbx_description
1 polymer ?
#
loop_
_entity_poly.entity_id
_entity_poly.type
_entity_poly.pdbx_seq_one_letter_code
_entity_poly.pdbx_strand_id
1 'polypeptide(L)'
;MSDIKKINRQFLIALLSFIGIVILLVVGDLLAYLLIENANITYPIYLSTLLGLLFLTAHYQNTLDQITNMSYLIKIRANEAKPLNILNLKSIDAAGAVFRKNGYECFFSDNTYSLYYRIDYDHIKKIFRNYILTIFIVLKNKNAEFYLERVDTEVNKLRDQQFKAKKRVTHLIISQIKEIDTLDDHTKEAIKEIVFIRTKRFLISTINIGLHRSSQQAVMLYSDTYSPSLYYKYQIEEIKKII
;
A
#
# COMPACT_ATOMS: atom_id res chain seq x y z
N MET A 1 -20.70 -16.95 1.57
CA MET A 1 -20.73 -15.58 2.16
C MET A 1 -19.63 -14.78 1.46
N SER A 2 -19.92 -13.64 0.84
CA SER A 2 -18.89 -12.91 0.06
C SER A 2 -17.74 -12.43 0.96
N ASP A 3 -16.52 -12.39 0.42
CA ASP A 3 -15.33 -11.99 1.19
C ASP A 3 -15.46 -10.58 1.78
N ILE A 4 -16.13 -9.69 1.06
CA ILE A 4 -16.49 -8.34 1.55
C ILE A 4 -17.32 -8.44 2.84
N LYS A 5 -18.35 -9.29 2.88
CA LYS A 5 -19.18 -9.47 4.09
C LYS A 5 -18.35 -10.06 5.23
N LYS A 6 -17.41 -10.97 4.95
CA LYS A 6 -16.53 -11.58 5.96
C LYS A 6 -15.62 -10.54 6.61
N ILE A 7 -14.97 -9.69 5.81
CA ILE A 7 -14.11 -8.60 6.32
C ILE A 7 -14.93 -7.57 7.10
N ASN A 8 -16.07 -7.14 6.57
CA ASN A 8 -16.92 -6.17 7.28
C ASN A 8 -17.38 -6.72 8.64
N ARG A 9 -17.69 -8.03 8.71
CA ARG A 9 -18.03 -8.69 9.99
C ARG A 9 -16.84 -8.72 10.94
N GLN A 10 -15.64 -9.05 10.46
CA GLN A 10 -14.42 -9.03 11.29
C GLN A 10 -14.15 -7.63 11.85
N PHE A 11 -14.27 -6.59 11.01
CA PHE A 11 -14.14 -5.20 11.44
C PHE A 11 -15.14 -4.84 12.53
N LEU A 12 -16.42 -5.16 12.32
CA LEU A 12 -17.48 -4.86 13.30
C LEU A 12 -17.28 -5.61 14.62
N ILE A 13 -16.90 -6.89 14.58
CA ILE A 13 -16.62 -7.68 15.79
C ILE A 13 -15.47 -7.05 16.57
N ALA A 14 -14.36 -6.71 15.90
CA ALA A 14 -13.20 -6.08 16.55
C ALA A 14 -13.54 -4.70 17.14
N LEU A 15 -14.35 -3.90 16.44
CA LEU A 15 -14.79 -2.59 16.93
C LEU A 15 -15.70 -2.74 18.16
N LEU A 16 -16.70 -3.61 18.09
CA LEU A 16 -17.65 -3.83 19.19
C LEU A 16 -16.98 -4.45 20.41
N SER A 17 -16.04 -5.38 20.22
CA SER A 17 -15.28 -5.96 21.33
C SER A 17 -14.37 -4.93 22.00
N PHE A 18 -13.72 -4.05 21.22
CA PHE A 18 -12.95 -2.93 21.78
C PHE A 18 -13.82 -2.01 22.62
N ILE A 19 -14.95 -1.55 22.07
CA ILE A 19 -15.90 -0.68 22.78
C ILE A 19 -16.41 -1.35 24.06
N GLY A 20 -16.79 -2.63 23.98
CA GLY A 20 -17.27 -3.40 25.12
C GLY A 20 -16.25 -3.51 26.25
N ILE A 21 -14.97 -3.77 25.93
CA ILE A 21 -13.89 -3.83 26.91
C ILE A 21 -13.64 -2.47 27.56
N VAL A 22 -13.63 -1.39 26.77
CA VAL A 22 -13.45 -0.02 27.30
C VAL A 22 -14.58 0.34 28.27
N ILE A 23 -15.83 0.06 27.91
CA ILE A 23 -16.98 0.29 28.79
C ILE A 23 -16.84 -0.51 30.08
N LEU A 24 -16.45 -1.79 30.00
CA LEU A 24 -16.28 -2.65 31.17
C LEU A 24 -15.21 -2.10 32.12
N LEU A 25 -14.08 -1.62 31.58
CA LEU A 25 -13.01 -1.02 32.38
C LEU A 25 -13.45 0.28 33.07
N VAL A 26 -14.15 1.17 32.34
CA VAL A 26 -14.66 2.43 32.90
C VAL A 26 -15.71 2.16 33.99
N VAL A 27 -16.60 1.19 33.78
CA VAL A 27 -17.57 0.78 34.81
C VAL A 27 -16.85 0.16 36.01
N GLY A 28 -15.80 -0.63 35.78
CA GLY A 28 -14.94 -1.17 36.84
C GLY A 28 -14.31 -0.08 37.70
N ASP A 29 -13.76 0.96 37.07
CA ASP A 29 -13.18 2.12 37.76
C ASP A 29 -14.25 2.89 38.56
N LEU A 30 -15.44 3.10 38.00
CA LEU A 30 -16.57 3.73 38.70
C LEU A 30 -17.03 2.92 39.92
N LEU A 31 -17.10 1.60 39.81
CA LEU A 31 -17.46 0.73 40.92
C LEU A 31 -16.36 0.73 42.00
N ALA A 32 -15.09 0.73 41.60
CA ALA A 32 -13.96 0.84 42.53
C ALA A 32 -14.03 2.17 43.30
N TYR A 33 -14.37 3.27 42.63
CA TYR A 33 -14.56 4.57 43.27
C TYR A 33 -15.67 4.56 44.33
N LEU A 34 -16.82 3.95 44.01
CA LEU A 34 -18.00 3.96 44.89
C LEU A 34 -17.89 2.98 46.06
N LEU A 35 -17.14 1.88 45.90
CA LEU A 35 -17.09 0.79 46.88
C LEU A 35 -15.82 0.79 47.73
N ILE A 36 -14.73 1.42 47.30
CA ILE A 36 -13.44 1.41 47.99
C ILE A 36 -13.11 2.82 48.50
N GLU A 37 -13.32 3.04 49.81
CA GLU A 37 -13.01 4.32 50.45
C GLU A 37 -11.50 4.60 50.55
N ASN A 38 -10.66 3.55 50.57
CA ASN A 38 -9.23 3.69 50.74
C ASN A 38 -8.54 4.09 49.42
N ALA A 39 -8.19 5.37 49.32
CA ALA A 39 -7.50 5.94 48.17
C ALA A 39 -6.18 5.23 47.81
N ASN A 40 -5.45 4.66 48.79
CA ASN A 40 -4.19 3.95 48.53
C ASN A 40 -4.40 2.66 47.73
N ILE A 41 -5.61 2.10 47.73
CA ILE A 41 -5.99 0.91 46.95
C ILE A 41 -6.59 1.33 45.60
N THR A 42 -7.39 2.40 45.60
CA THR A 42 -8.09 2.88 44.40
C THR A 42 -7.13 3.44 43.34
N TYR A 43 -6.07 4.17 43.73
CA TYR A 43 -5.12 4.73 42.77
C TYR A 43 -4.34 3.67 41.96
N PRO A 44 -3.80 2.59 42.57
CA PRO A 44 -3.21 1.48 41.82
C PRO A 44 -4.16 0.83 40.81
N ILE A 45 -5.46 0.73 41.13
CA ILE A 45 -6.47 0.18 40.22
C ILE A 45 -6.56 1.07 38.97
N TYR A 46 -6.73 2.38 39.14
CA TYR A 46 -6.81 3.30 38.00
C TYR A 46 -5.53 3.31 37.16
N LEU A 47 -4.36 3.24 37.79
CA LEU A 47 -3.10 3.17 37.07
C LEU A 47 -3.01 1.87 36.25
N SER A 48 -3.44 0.75 36.82
CA SER A 48 -3.49 -0.54 36.13
C SER A 48 -4.48 -0.53 34.97
N THR A 49 -5.65 0.07 35.16
CA THR A 49 -6.65 0.26 34.09
C THR A 49 -6.09 1.12 32.96
N LEU A 50 -5.42 2.23 33.29
CA LEU A 50 -4.79 3.11 32.29
C LEU A 50 -3.73 2.38 31.46
N LEU A 51 -2.84 1.63 32.11
CA LEU A 51 -1.83 0.82 31.42
C LEU A 51 -2.48 -0.25 30.54
N GLY A 52 -3.53 -0.91 31.04
CA GLY A 52 -4.33 -1.86 30.27
C GLY A 52 -4.96 -1.22 29.03
N LEU A 53 -5.54 -0.02 29.16
CA LEU A 53 -6.14 0.73 28.06
C LEU A 53 -5.11 1.11 27.00
N LEU A 54 -3.89 1.51 27.39
CA LEU A 54 -2.81 1.80 26.45
C LEU A 54 -2.44 0.56 25.63
N PHE A 55 -2.27 -0.59 26.29
CA PHE A 55 -1.97 -1.85 25.62
C PHE A 55 -3.09 -2.30 24.69
N LEU A 56 -4.34 -2.26 25.18
CA LEU A 56 -5.53 -2.60 24.40
C LEU A 56 -5.67 -1.71 23.16
N THR A 57 -5.47 -0.41 23.31
CA THR A 57 -5.56 0.55 22.19
C THR A 57 -4.52 0.22 21.12
N ALA A 58 -3.26 -0.03 21.51
CA ALA A 58 -2.21 -0.41 20.56
C ALA A 58 -2.52 -1.73 19.83
N HIS A 59 -3.01 -2.75 20.56
CA HIS A 59 -3.36 -4.04 19.99
C HIS A 59 -4.52 -3.95 18.99
N TYR A 60 -5.61 -3.28 19.37
CA TYR A 60 -6.78 -3.11 18.49
C TYR A 60 -6.50 -2.20 17.31
N GLN A 61 -5.68 -1.16 17.47
CA GLN A 61 -5.26 -0.32 16.36
C GLN A 61 -4.56 -1.14 15.27
N ASN A 62 -3.58 -1.97 15.64
CA ASN A 62 -2.88 -2.84 14.68
C ASN A 62 -3.85 -3.80 13.98
N THR A 63 -4.78 -4.40 14.72
CA THR A 63 -5.78 -5.33 14.18
C THR A 63 -6.72 -4.63 13.20
N LEU A 64 -7.21 -3.44 13.53
CA LEU A 64 -8.09 -2.66 12.67
C LEU A 64 -7.36 -2.16 11.41
N ASP A 65 -6.09 -1.76 11.53
CA ASP A 65 -5.26 -1.37 10.38
C ASP A 65 -5.06 -2.55 9.43
N GLN A 66 -4.79 -3.75 9.95
CA GLN A 66 -4.67 -4.98 9.14
C GLN A 66 -5.98 -5.32 8.41
N ILE A 67 -7.11 -5.32 9.12
CA ILE A 67 -8.43 -5.59 8.53
C ILE A 67 -8.75 -4.55 7.46
N THR A 68 -8.42 -3.29 7.71
CA THR A 68 -8.66 -2.19 6.77
C THR A 68 -7.83 -2.35 5.50
N ASN A 69 -6.53 -2.62 5.61
CA ASN A 69 -5.65 -2.84 4.46
C ASN A 69 -6.10 -4.06 3.64
N MET A 70 -6.50 -5.16 4.30
CA MET A 70 -7.06 -6.33 3.63
C MET A 70 -8.38 -5.98 2.90
N SER A 71 -9.24 -5.15 3.52
CA SER A 71 -10.51 -4.72 2.91
C SER A 71 -10.30 -3.99 1.59
N TYR A 72 -9.21 -3.23 1.46
CA TYR A 72 -8.87 -2.53 0.23
C TYR A 72 -8.56 -3.52 -0.89
N LEU A 73 -7.73 -4.53 -0.63
CA LEU A 73 -7.39 -5.56 -1.61
C LEU A 73 -8.62 -6.36 -2.04
N ILE A 74 -9.48 -6.76 -1.10
CA ILE A 74 -10.70 -7.51 -1.42
C ILE A 74 -11.65 -6.67 -2.29
N LYS A 75 -11.79 -5.37 -2.01
CA LYS A 75 -12.64 -4.48 -2.80
C LYS A 75 -12.07 -4.22 -4.20
N ILE A 76 -10.74 -4.13 -4.35
CA ILE A 76 -10.11 -4.05 -5.67
C ILE A 76 -10.41 -5.32 -6.47
N ARG A 77 -10.20 -6.50 -5.88
CA ARG A 77 -10.49 -7.80 -6.53
C ARG A 77 -11.97 -7.95 -6.91
N ALA A 78 -12.88 -7.51 -6.05
CA ALA A 78 -14.32 -7.59 -6.32
C ALA A 78 -14.79 -6.61 -7.41
N ASN A 79 -14.00 -5.57 -7.71
CA ASN A 79 -14.29 -4.58 -8.74
C ASN A 79 -13.17 -4.54 -9.79
N GLU A 80 -12.60 -5.71 -10.11
CA GLU A 80 -11.48 -5.83 -11.04
C GLU A 80 -11.86 -5.29 -12.41
N ALA A 81 -11.04 -4.39 -12.92
CA ALA A 81 -11.18 -3.81 -14.25
C ALA A 81 -10.55 -4.70 -15.32
N LYS A 82 -10.90 -4.47 -16.58
CA LYS A 82 -10.34 -5.21 -17.71
C LYS A 82 -8.87 -4.83 -17.95
N PRO A 83 -8.05 -5.72 -18.55
CA PRO A 83 -6.69 -5.38 -18.96
C PRO A 83 -6.63 -4.10 -19.81
N LEU A 84 -5.55 -3.34 -19.66
CA LEU A 84 -5.30 -2.14 -20.44
C LEU A 84 -4.69 -2.49 -21.80
N ASN A 85 -4.97 -1.70 -22.82
CA ASN A 85 -4.30 -1.83 -24.11
C ASN A 85 -2.90 -1.21 -24.05
N ILE A 86 -1.91 -1.88 -24.63
CA ILE A 86 -0.54 -1.35 -24.74
C ILE A 86 -0.47 -0.37 -25.91
N LEU A 87 -0.32 0.92 -25.63
CA LEU A 87 -0.27 1.99 -26.63
C LEU A 87 1.15 2.54 -26.82
N ASN A 88 1.82 2.85 -25.71
CA ASN A 88 3.10 3.56 -25.66
C ASN A 88 4.28 2.61 -25.41
N LEU A 89 4.16 1.67 -24.47
CA LEU A 89 5.27 0.81 -24.06
C LEU A 89 5.35 -0.47 -24.91
N LYS A 90 5.58 -0.33 -26.21
CA LYS A 90 5.56 -1.45 -27.18
C LYS A 90 6.71 -2.46 -27.01
N SER A 91 7.84 -2.04 -26.46
CA SER A 91 8.99 -2.91 -26.15
C SER A 91 9.64 -2.46 -24.85
N ILE A 92 10.16 -3.43 -24.07
CA ILE A 92 10.97 -3.15 -22.87
C ILE A 92 12.24 -2.35 -23.23
N ASP A 93 12.84 -2.58 -24.40
CA ASP A 93 14.04 -1.84 -24.82
C ASP A 93 13.75 -0.36 -25.07
N ALA A 94 12.52 -0.04 -25.49
CA ALA A 94 12.05 1.32 -25.70
C ALA A 94 11.60 2.02 -24.39
N ALA A 95 11.56 1.30 -23.26
CA ALA A 95 11.07 1.82 -21.99
C ALA A 95 11.74 3.13 -21.59
N GLY A 96 13.08 3.21 -21.70
CA GLY A 96 13.82 4.40 -21.29
C GLY A 96 13.40 5.68 -22.02
N ALA A 97 13.02 5.60 -23.30
CA ALA A 97 12.53 6.76 -24.05
C ALA A 97 11.13 7.18 -23.58
N VAL A 98 10.24 6.21 -23.34
CA VAL A 98 8.87 6.47 -22.84
C VAL A 98 8.92 7.12 -21.46
N PHE A 99 9.75 6.60 -20.56
CA PHE A 99 9.91 7.14 -19.20
C PHE A 99 10.48 8.57 -19.21
N ARG A 100 11.55 8.82 -19.98
CA ARG A 100 12.11 10.18 -20.10
C ARG A 100 11.12 11.20 -20.66
N LYS A 101 10.32 10.81 -21.68
CA LYS A 101 9.27 11.67 -22.23
C LYS A 101 8.22 12.07 -21.17
N ASN A 102 7.98 11.21 -20.18
CA ASN A 102 7.05 11.44 -19.08
C ASN A 102 7.71 12.03 -17.82
N GLY A 103 8.94 12.55 -17.93
CA GLY A 103 9.65 13.25 -16.86
C GLY A 103 10.26 12.33 -15.79
N TYR A 104 10.47 11.05 -16.11
CA TYR A 104 11.16 10.11 -15.22
C TYR A 104 12.67 10.11 -15.48
N GLU A 105 13.45 10.05 -14.41
CA GLU A 105 14.89 9.89 -14.42
C GLU A 105 15.26 8.42 -14.22
N CYS A 106 16.34 7.96 -14.86
CA CYS A 106 16.87 6.62 -14.64
C CYS A 106 17.82 6.65 -13.44
N PHE A 107 17.49 5.93 -12.37
CA PHE A 107 18.34 5.82 -11.19
C PHE A 107 19.35 4.68 -11.33
N PHE A 108 18.88 3.52 -11.80
CA PHE A 108 19.68 2.32 -11.94
C PHE A 108 19.23 1.55 -13.19
N SER A 109 20.18 0.93 -13.89
CA SER A 109 19.85 0.04 -15.00
C SER A 109 20.97 -0.98 -15.19
N ASP A 110 20.62 -2.25 -15.17
CA ASP A 110 21.50 -3.36 -15.52
C ASP A 110 20.80 -4.31 -16.52
N ASN A 111 21.33 -5.52 -16.67
CA ASN A 111 20.75 -6.54 -17.55
C ASN A 111 19.50 -7.22 -16.98
N THR A 112 19.26 -7.11 -15.67
CA THR A 112 18.11 -7.71 -15.00
C THR A 112 16.93 -6.77 -14.90
N TYR A 113 17.15 -5.50 -14.56
CA TYR A 113 16.09 -4.51 -14.42
C TYR A 113 16.58 -3.07 -14.63
N SER A 114 15.62 -2.17 -14.85
CA SER A 114 15.84 -0.72 -14.84
C SER A 114 14.87 -0.05 -13.87
N LEU A 115 15.39 0.87 -13.06
CA LEU A 115 14.63 1.66 -12.10
C LEU A 115 14.55 3.11 -12.58
N TYR A 116 13.33 3.55 -12.86
CA TYR A 116 12.99 4.92 -13.21
C TYR A 116 12.22 5.56 -12.08
N TYR A 117 12.47 6.84 -11.81
CA TYR A 117 11.80 7.55 -10.73
C TYR A 117 11.44 8.98 -11.11
N ARG A 118 10.41 9.50 -10.44
CA ARG A 118 10.03 10.90 -10.46
C ARG A 118 9.63 11.33 -9.05
N ILE A 119 10.03 12.53 -8.66
CA ILE A 119 9.69 13.11 -7.36
C ILE A 119 8.87 14.37 -7.56
N ASP A 120 7.63 14.33 -7.09
CA ASP A 120 6.66 15.41 -7.24
C ASP A 120 6.28 15.95 -5.87
N TYR A 121 5.94 17.25 -5.80
CA TYR A 121 5.27 17.78 -4.63
C TYR A 121 3.92 17.08 -4.44
N ASP A 122 3.54 16.84 -3.18
CA ASP A 122 2.24 16.27 -2.83
C ASP A 122 1.11 17.24 -3.15
N HIS A 123 0.65 17.20 -4.39
CA HIS A 123 -0.47 17.98 -4.91
C HIS A 123 -1.84 17.44 -4.44
N ILE A 124 -1.87 16.21 -3.89
CA ILE A 124 -3.07 15.56 -3.35
C ILE A 124 -3.37 16.13 -1.96
N LYS A 125 -2.37 16.19 -1.08
CA LYS A 125 -2.46 16.84 0.23
C LYS A 125 -1.61 18.10 0.27
N LYS A 126 -2.21 19.21 -0.17
CA LYS A 126 -1.58 20.54 -0.27
C LYS A 126 -1.19 21.22 1.06
N ILE A 127 -1.38 20.55 2.20
CA ILE A 127 -1.23 21.16 3.54
C ILE A 127 0.23 21.18 3.99
N PHE A 128 1.03 20.17 3.63
CA PHE A 128 2.42 20.05 4.08
C PHE A 128 3.37 19.96 2.88
N ARG A 129 4.60 20.47 3.03
CA ARG A 129 5.68 20.36 2.02
C ARG A 129 6.26 18.95 1.99
N ASN A 130 5.42 17.99 1.58
CA ASN A 130 5.81 16.60 1.40
C ASN A 130 5.92 16.26 -0.09
N TYR A 131 6.60 15.16 -0.37
CA TYR A 131 6.80 14.66 -1.72
C TYR A 131 6.21 13.27 -1.89
N ILE A 132 5.80 13.01 -3.14
CA ILE A 132 5.43 11.70 -3.66
C ILE A 132 6.62 11.21 -4.48
N LEU A 133 7.11 10.01 -4.16
CA LEU A 133 8.13 9.32 -4.93
C LEU A 133 7.46 8.23 -5.77
N THR A 134 7.41 8.46 -7.08
CA THR A 134 6.86 7.52 -8.06
C THR A 134 8.00 6.76 -8.71
N ILE A 135 7.96 5.43 -8.65
CA ILE A 135 9.00 4.53 -9.13
C ILE A 135 8.38 3.55 -10.11
N PHE A 136 9.02 3.39 -11.26
CA PHE A 136 8.77 2.32 -12.20
C PHE A 136 9.98 1.39 -12.27
N ILE A 137 9.75 0.10 -12.09
CA ILE A 137 10.76 -0.93 -12.25
C ILE A 137 10.39 -1.72 -13.50
N VAL A 138 11.32 -1.82 -14.44
CA VAL A 138 11.15 -2.61 -15.66
C VAL A 138 12.05 -3.83 -15.56
N LEU A 139 11.46 -5.01 -15.43
CA LEU A 139 12.17 -6.28 -15.39
C LEU A 139 12.49 -6.72 -16.81
N LYS A 140 13.79 -6.78 -17.13
CA LYS A 140 14.30 -7.24 -18.43
C LYS A 140 14.43 -8.75 -18.49
N ASN A 141 14.71 -9.39 -17.35
CA ASN A 141 14.76 -10.84 -17.25
C ASN A 141 13.35 -11.42 -17.11
N LYS A 142 12.88 -12.15 -18.13
CA LYS A 142 11.57 -12.82 -18.13
C LYS A 142 11.42 -13.89 -17.05
N ASN A 143 12.52 -14.47 -16.56
CA ASN A 143 12.50 -15.50 -15.53
C ASN A 143 12.55 -14.92 -14.10
N ALA A 144 12.76 -13.61 -13.96
CA ALA A 144 12.79 -12.97 -12.64
C ALA A 144 11.38 -12.88 -12.03
N GLU A 145 11.27 -13.05 -10.72
CA GLU A 145 10.05 -12.74 -9.97
C GLU A 145 9.78 -11.23 -9.97
N PHE A 146 8.52 -10.83 -9.75
CA PHE A 146 8.16 -9.41 -9.65
C PHE A 146 8.89 -8.73 -8.48
N TYR A 147 8.98 -9.42 -7.34
CA TYR A 147 9.68 -8.95 -6.16
C TYR A 147 11.13 -9.43 -6.17
N LEU A 148 12.07 -8.48 -6.22
CA LEU A 148 13.50 -8.74 -6.13
C LEU A 148 14.06 -8.00 -4.91
N GLU A 149 14.74 -8.69 -4.00
CA GLU A 149 15.35 -8.09 -2.81
C GLU A 149 16.33 -6.94 -3.16
N ARG A 150 17.02 -7.06 -4.30
CA ARG A 150 17.90 -6.02 -4.83
C ARG A 150 17.14 -4.73 -5.15
N VAL A 151 15.92 -4.84 -5.67
CA VAL A 151 15.07 -3.68 -5.99
C VAL A 151 14.70 -2.93 -4.72
N ASP A 152 14.35 -3.64 -3.64
CA ASP A 152 14.04 -3.00 -2.35
C ASP A 152 15.24 -2.24 -1.78
N THR A 153 16.45 -2.79 -1.95
CA THR A 153 17.69 -2.12 -1.57
C THR A 153 17.89 -0.83 -2.35
N GLU A 154 17.68 -0.84 -3.67
CA GLU A 154 17.82 0.36 -4.51
C GLU A 154 16.71 1.40 -4.24
N VAL A 155 15.47 0.96 -3.99
CA VAL A 155 14.36 1.84 -3.59
C VAL A 155 14.67 2.53 -2.26
N ASN A 156 15.22 1.79 -1.29
CA ASN A 156 15.62 2.37 -0.01
C ASN A 156 16.78 3.37 -0.17
N LYS A 157 17.81 3.03 -0.97
CA LYS A 157 18.90 3.97 -1.29
C LYS A 157 18.38 5.26 -1.94
N LEU A 158 17.49 5.14 -2.92
CA LEU A 158 16.89 6.29 -3.59
C LEU A 158 16.12 7.17 -2.59
N ARG A 159 15.29 6.56 -1.73
CA ARG A 159 14.56 7.27 -0.68
C ARG A 159 15.51 8.03 0.26
N ASP A 160 16.60 7.39 0.68
CA ASP A 160 17.57 7.99 1.60
C ASP A 160 18.35 9.14 0.94
N GLN A 161 18.63 9.06 -0.36
CA GLN A 161 19.19 10.18 -1.12
C GLN A 161 18.24 11.38 -1.18
N GLN A 162 16.94 11.15 -1.41
CA GLN A 162 15.95 12.23 -1.42
C GLN A 162 15.78 12.86 -0.03
N PHE A 163 15.85 12.04 1.03
CA PHE A 163 15.85 12.54 2.41
C PHE A 163 17.06 13.45 2.69
N LYS A 164 18.27 13.04 2.27
CA LYS A 164 19.49 13.88 2.35
C LYS A 164 19.35 15.19 1.56
N ALA A 165 18.64 15.16 0.43
CA ALA A 165 18.29 16.33 -0.35
C ALA A 165 17.16 17.20 0.26
N LYS A 166 16.78 16.96 1.52
CA LYS A 166 15.69 17.65 2.25
C LYS A 166 14.30 17.49 1.61
N LYS A 167 14.12 16.49 0.73
CA LYS A 167 12.81 16.15 0.16
C LYS A 167 12.18 15.04 0.99
N ARG A 168 11.28 15.41 1.89
CA ARG A 168 10.58 14.45 2.75
C ARG A 168 9.54 13.66 1.95
N VAL A 169 9.89 12.44 1.56
CA VAL A 169 8.98 11.50 0.90
C VAL A 169 8.03 10.90 1.94
N THR A 170 6.72 11.04 1.71
CA THR A 170 5.69 10.46 2.59
C THR A 170 4.80 9.45 1.87
N HIS A 171 4.85 9.42 0.54
CA HIS A 171 4.10 8.48 -0.27
C HIS A 171 5.07 7.87 -1.27
N LEU A 172 5.14 6.54 -1.26
CA LEU A 172 5.98 5.73 -2.12
C LEU A 172 5.07 4.90 -3.02
N ILE A 173 5.19 5.13 -4.33
CA ILE A 173 4.36 4.51 -5.35
C ILE A 173 5.28 3.74 -6.26
N ILE A 174 5.11 2.42 -6.35
CA ILE A 174 6.00 1.51 -7.05
C ILE A 174 5.19 0.72 -8.07
N SER A 175 5.57 0.79 -9.35
CA SER A 175 4.93 0.02 -10.41
C SER A 175 5.97 -0.89 -11.05
N GLN A 176 5.75 -2.20 -10.98
CA GLN A 176 6.67 -3.22 -11.49
C GLN A 176 6.14 -3.77 -12.81
N ILE A 177 6.90 -3.62 -13.88
CA ILE A 177 6.53 -4.00 -15.24
C ILE A 177 7.40 -5.14 -15.69
N LYS A 178 6.77 -6.20 -16.22
CA LYS A 178 7.44 -7.38 -16.75
C LYS A 178 6.75 -7.87 -18.01
N GLU A 179 7.51 -8.33 -18.99
CA GLU A 179 6.93 -9.06 -20.12
C GLU A 179 6.54 -10.49 -19.73
N ILE A 180 5.34 -10.90 -20.16
CA ILE A 180 4.80 -12.23 -19.90
C ILE A 180 4.45 -12.91 -21.22
N ASP A 181 4.87 -14.17 -21.35
CA ASP A 181 4.64 -14.96 -22.56
C ASP A 181 3.29 -15.71 -22.50
N THR A 182 2.87 -16.13 -21.30
CA THR A 182 1.61 -16.85 -21.08
C THR A 182 0.86 -16.31 -19.87
N LEU A 183 -0.46 -16.43 -19.90
CA LEU A 183 -1.39 -16.06 -18.82
C LEU A 183 -1.90 -17.32 -18.10
N ASP A 184 -0.96 -18.08 -17.54
CA ASP A 184 -1.27 -19.19 -16.64
C ASP A 184 -1.69 -18.68 -15.24
N ASP A 185 -2.17 -19.60 -14.41
CA ASP A 185 -2.67 -19.24 -13.08
C ASP A 185 -1.55 -18.72 -12.16
N HIS A 186 -0.32 -19.22 -12.33
CA HIS A 186 0.86 -18.75 -11.62
C HIS A 186 1.18 -17.28 -11.94
N THR A 187 1.23 -16.93 -13.23
CA THR A 187 1.49 -15.55 -13.68
C THR A 187 0.39 -14.61 -13.24
N LYS A 188 -0.88 -15.06 -13.29
CA LYS A 188 -2.01 -14.27 -12.78
C LYS A 188 -1.89 -14.02 -11.29
N GLU A 189 -1.49 -15.01 -10.49
CA GLU A 189 -1.36 -14.83 -9.04
C GLU A 189 -0.23 -13.85 -8.73
N ALA A 190 0.92 -13.96 -9.39
CA ALA A 190 2.03 -13.02 -9.23
C ALA A 190 1.66 -11.57 -9.60
N ILE A 191 0.78 -11.37 -10.59
CA ILE A 191 0.26 -10.04 -10.96
C ILE A 191 -0.76 -9.51 -9.95
N LYS A 192 -1.52 -10.40 -9.30
CA LYS A 192 -2.51 -10.05 -8.26
C LYS A 192 -1.88 -9.70 -6.92
N GLU A 193 -0.59 -9.96 -6.73
CA GLU A 193 0.16 -9.49 -5.58
C GLU A 193 0.33 -7.97 -5.66
N ILE A 194 -0.58 -7.27 -4.97
CA ILE A 194 -0.52 -5.82 -4.76
C ILE A 194 -0.21 -5.59 -3.31
N VAL A 195 0.74 -4.70 -3.04
CA VAL A 195 1.02 -4.23 -1.70
C VAL A 195 0.41 -2.85 -1.55
N PHE A 196 -0.60 -2.72 -0.69
CA PHE A 196 -1.13 -1.42 -0.29
C PHE A 196 -1.07 -1.29 1.22
N ILE A 197 -0.07 -0.55 1.71
CA ILE A 197 0.14 -0.31 3.13
C ILE A 197 -0.07 1.17 3.39
N ARG A 198 -1.10 1.48 4.17
CA ARG A 198 -1.39 2.84 4.62
C ARG A 198 -1.22 2.94 6.12
N THR A 199 -0.39 3.87 6.56
CA THR A 199 -0.25 4.28 7.96
C THR A 199 -0.63 5.76 8.11
N LYS A 200 -0.64 6.28 9.34
CA LYS A 200 -0.93 7.69 9.61
C LYS A 200 0.03 8.66 8.91
N ARG A 201 1.29 8.26 8.70
CA ARG A 201 2.37 9.13 8.21
C ARG A 201 2.92 8.74 6.84
N PHE A 202 2.64 7.53 6.39
CA PHE A 202 3.28 6.95 5.22
C PHE A 202 2.32 6.06 4.43
N LEU A 203 2.46 6.04 3.12
CA LEU A 203 1.74 5.15 2.21
C LEU A 203 2.72 4.48 1.26
N ILE A 204 2.60 3.16 1.12
CA ILE A 204 3.27 2.37 0.08
C ILE A 204 2.19 1.75 -0.78
N SER A 205 2.32 1.89 -2.09
CA SER A 205 1.47 1.24 -3.07
C SER A 205 2.33 0.60 -4.15
N THR A 206 2.33 -0.73 -4.23
CA THR A 206 3.05 -1.52 -5.23
C THR A 206 2.06 -2.23 -6.13
N ILE A 207 2.16 -2.02 -7.44
CA ILE A 207 1.31 -2.69 -8.45
C ILE A 207 2.19 -3.42 -9.46
N ASN A 208 1.88 -4.69 -9.66
CA ASN A 208 2.54 -5.55 -10.64
C ASN A 208 1.78 -5.51 -11.97
N ILE A 209 2.52 -5.43 -13.07
CA ILE A 209 2.00 -5.25 -14.43
C ILE A 209 2.68 -6.27 -15.34
N GLY A 210 1.90 -7.19 -15.87
CA GLY A 210 2.33 -8.13 -16.91
C GLY A 210 1.99 -7.61 -18.30
N LEU A 211 2.99 -7.36 -19.13
CA LEU A 211 2.82 -7.00 -20.54
C LEU A 211 2.71 -8.28 -21.38
N HIS A 212 1.49 -8.63 -21.76
CA HIS A 212 1.22 -9.78 -22.62
C HIS A 212 1.24 -9.33 -24.08
N ARG A 213 2.39 -9.56 -24.75
CA ARG A 213 2.67 -9.01 -26.08
C ARG A 213 1.77 -9.59 -27.17
N SER A 214 1.44 -10.87 -27.09
CA SER A 214 0.62 -11.56 -28.10
C SER A 214 -0.81 -11.00 -28.18
N SER A 215 -1.39 -10.56 -27.05
CA SER A 215 -2.71 -9.90 -27.03
C SER A 215 -2.65 -8.37 -26.99
N GLN A 216 -1.45 -7.77 -27.02
CA GLN A 216 -1.22 -6.33 -26.85
C GLN A 216 -1.90 -5.73 -25.59
N GLN A 217 -1.94 -6.52 -24.52
CA GLN A 217 -2.60 -6.12 -23.26
C GLN A 217 -1.61 -6.06 -22.10
N ALA A 218 -1.79 -5.06 -21.26
CA ALA A 218 -1.19 -5.01 -19.95
C ALA A 218 -2.18 -5.49 -18.89
N VAL A 219 -1.80 -6.57 -18.21
CA VAL A 219 -2.59 -7.23 -17.18
C VAL A 219 -2.08 -6.75 -15.83
N MET A 220 -2.96 -6.18 -15.02
CA MET A 220 -2.69 -5.77 -13.64
C MET A 220 -3.98 -5.88 -12.84
N LEU A 221 -3.87 -6.13 -11.54
CA LEU A 221 -5.04 -6.08 -10.67
C LEU A 221 -5.34 -4.61 -10.31
N TYR A 222 -6.46 -4.09 -10.80
CA TYR A 222 -6.89 -2.73 -10.47
C TYR A 222 -8.40 -2.57 -10.60
N SER A 223 -8.93 -1.43 -10.16
CA SER A 223 -10.34 -1.10 -10.28
C SER A 223 -10.52 0.31 -10.83
N ASP A 224 -11.45 0.47 -11.78
CA ASP A 224 -11.87 1.79 -12.29
C ASP A 224 -12.96 2.42 -11.40
N THR A 225 -13.72 1.61 -10.66
CA THR A 225 -14.87 2.07 -9.86
C THR A 225 -14.54 2.23 -8.38
N TYR A 226 -13.49 1.57 -7.89
CA TYR A 226 -13.06 1.62 -6.50
C TYR A 226 -11.60 2.06 -6.36
N SER A 227 -11.34 3.03 -5.49
CA SER A 227 -9.97 3.44 -5.15
C SER A 227 -9.81 3.57 -3.63
N PRO A 228 -8.86 2.83 -3.00
CA PRO A 228 -8.63 2.91 -1.55
C PRO A 228 -8.02 4.25 -1.12
N SER A 229 -7.41 4.98 -2.05
CA SER A 229 -6.88 6.33 -1.80
C SER A 229 -6.77 7.15 -3.09
N LEU A 230 -6.63 8.47 -2.96
CA LEU A 230 -6.30 9.33 -4.10
C LEU A 230 -4.91 9.01 -4.67
N TYR A 231 -3.98 8.52 -3.84
CA TYR A 231 -2.64 8.09 -4.28
C TYR A 231 -2.68 6.83 -5.14
N TYR A 232 -3.55 5.87 -4.80
CA TYR A 232 -3.78 4.69 -5.64
C TYR A 232 -4.34 5.10 -7.01
N LYS A 233 -5.35 5.98 -7.02
CA LYS A 233 -5.89 6.53 -8.27
C LYS A 233 -4.79 7.21 -9.09
N TYR A 234 -3.98 8.06 -8.46
CA TYR A 234 -2.84 8.69 -9.09
C TYR A 234 -1.85 7.67 -9.70
N GLN A 235 -1.53 6.58 -8.98
CA GLN A 235 -0.68 5.52 -9.51
C GLN A 235 -1.26 4.87 -10.77
N ILE A 236 -2.55 4.53 -10.77
CA ILE A 236 -3.22 3.95 -11.94
C ILE A 236 -3.17 4.89 -13.14
N GLU A 237 -3.39 6.18 -12.92
CA GLU A 237 -3.30 7.19 -13.99
C GLU A 237 -1.87 7.34 -14.52
N GLU A 238 -0.84 7.27 -13.66
CA GLU A 238 0.55 7.25 -14.12
C GLU A 238 0.88 6.00 -14.92
N ILE A 239 0.37 4.83 -14.52
CA ILE A 239 0.53 3.59 -15.28
C ILE A 239 -0.12 3.72 -16.66
N LYS A 240 -1.36 4.23 -16.74
CA LYS A 240 -2.09 4.45 -18.00
C LYS A 240 -1.38 5.40 -18.98
N LYS A 241 -0.56 6.35 -18.49
CA LYS A 241 0.26 7.23 -19.34
C LYS A 241 1.49 6.53 -19.94
N ILE A 242 2.00 5.54 -19.24
CA ILE A 242 3.22 4.82 -19.63
C ILE A 242 2.90 3.65 -20.57
N ILE A 243 1.83 2.93 -20.30
CA ILE A 243 1.40 1.76 -21.07
C ILE A 243 0.88 2.20 -22.45
#